data_AF-A0A3C0R3E9-F1
#
_entry.id   AF-A0A3C0R3E9-F1
#
_cell.length_a   1.000
_cell.length_b   1.000
_cell.length_c   1.000
_cell.angle_alpha   90.00
_cell.angle_beta   90.00
_cell.angle_gamma   90.00
#
_symmetry.space_group_name_H-M   'P 1'
#
loop_
_entity.id
_entity.type
_entity.pdbx_description
1 polymer ?
#
loop_
_entity_poly.entity_id
_entity_poly.type
_entity_poly.pdbx_seq_one_letter_code
_entity_poly.pdbx_strand_id
1 'polypeptide(L)' 'RSVGRSDKAIYTAATGDVELTGTPRVQEGLNTHMATSPDTVMVINQNGQLSTHGPSRTEIRQQPNEETKPTPSPKP' A
#
# COMPACT_ATOMS: atom_id res chain seq x y z
N ARG A 1 -4.67 -6.58 6.82
CA ARG A 1 -3.42 -7.32 6.58
C ARG A 1 -2.63 -6.55 5.53
N SER A 2 -1.38 -6.23 5.81
CA SER A 2 -0.51 -5.50 4.89
C SER A 2 0.45 -6.48 4.22
N VAL A 3 0.75 -6.25 2.94
CA VAL A 3 1.70 -7.06 2.16
C VAL A 3 2.75 -6.14 1.56
N GLY A 4 4.01 -6.32 1.93
CA GLY A 4 5.14 -5.59 1.39
C GLY A 4 5.89 -6.40 0.32
N ARG A 5 6.32 -5.74 -0.75
CA ARG A 5 7.27 -6.24 -1.75
C ARG A 5 8.36 -5.19 -1.97
N SER A 6 9.60 -5.63 -2.05
CA SER A 6 10.76 -4.78 -2.30
C SER A 6 11.91 -5.64 -2.84
N ASP A 7 12.96 -5.00 -3.33
CA ASP A 7 14.17 -5.71 -3.75
C ASP A 7 14.89 -6.33 -2.55
N LYS A 8 14.92 -5.60 -1.42
CA LYS A 8 15.52 -6.07 -0.17
C LYS A 8 14.57 -5.81 0.99
N ALA A 9 14.45 -6.82 1.85
CA ALA A 9 13.73 -6.74 3.11
C ALA A 9 14.66 -7.16 4.26
N ILE A 10 14.77 -6.32 5.29
CA ILE A 10 15.54 -6.58 6.50
C ILE A 10 14.55 -6.66 7.66
N TYR A 11 14.58 -7.76 8.41
CA TYR A 11 13.79 -7.92 9.62
C TYR A 11 14.70 -7.79 10.84
N THR A 12 14.40 -6.83 11.71
CA THR A 12 15.13 -6.58 12.95
C THR A 12 14.38 -7.23 14.10
N ALA A 13 14.80 -8.44 14.50
CA ALA A 13 14.10 -9.21 15.54
C ALA A 13 14.00 -8.50 16.91
N ALA A 14 14.96 -7.61 17.23
CA ALA A 14 14.96 -6.87 18.49
C ALA A 14 13.78 -5.90 18.63
N THR A 15 13.40 -5.23 17.54
CA THR A 15 12.29 -4.27 17.50
C THR A 15 11.08 -4.79 16.75
N GLY A 16 11.23 -5.91 16.03
CA GLY A 16 10.26 -6.52 15.11
C GLY A 16 9.91 -5.66 13.91
N ASP A 17 10.74 -4.68 13.57
CA ASP A 17 10.56 -3.85 12.38
C ASP A 17 11.00 -4.58 11.11
N VAL A 18 10.31 -4.29 10.01
CA VAL A 18 10.66 -4.75 8.67
C VAL A 18 10.99 -3.55 7.81
N GLU A 19 12.24 -3.42 7.40
CA GLU A 19 12.72 -2.38 6.50
C GLU A 19 12.75 -2.89 5.06
N LEU A 20 12.05 -2.19 4.18
CA LEU A 20 11.89 -2.51 2.76
C LEU A 20 12.61 -1.43 1.95
N THR A 21 13.54 -1.84 1.08
CA THR A 21 14.40 -0.96 0.28
C THR A 21 14.52 -1.47 -1.16
N GLY A 22 14.94 -0.59 -2.08
CA GLY A 22 14.96 -0.91 -3.51
C GLY A 22 13.53 -0.97 -4.06
N THR A 23 12.95 0.21 -4.26
CA THR A 23 11.58 0.39 -4.79
C THR A 23 10.47 -0.34 -4.01
N PRO A 24 10.38 -0.14 -2.69
CA PRO A 24 9.37 -0.83 -1.88
C PRO A 24 7.94 -0.44 -2.28
N ARG A 25 7.05 -1.44 -2.25
CA ARG A 25 5.61 -1.29 -2.42
C ARG A 25 4.88 -2.05 -1.32
N VAL A 26 4.03 -1.34 -0.58
CA VAL A 26 3.23 -1.90 0.51
C VAL A 26 1.75 -1.73 0.20
N GLN A 27 1.02 -2.83 0.17
CA GLN A 27 -0.43 -2.82 0.07
C GLN A 27 -1.02 -2.86 1.47
N GLU A 28 -1.79 -1.84 1.83
CA GLU A 28 -2.53 -1.73 3.08
C GLU A 28 -4.03 -1.66 2.79
N GLY A 29 -4.70 -2.81 2.91
CA GLY A 29 -6.12 -2.93 2.53
C GLY A 29 -6.33 -2.63 1.04
N LEU A 30 -7.09 -1.58 0.75
CA LEU A 30 -7.36 -1.10 -0.61
C LEU A 30 -6.28 -0.13 -1.13
N ASN A 31 -5.47 0.43 -0.23
CA ASN A 31 -4.47 1.42 -0.57
C ASN A 31 -3.16 0.73 -0.92
N THR A 32 -2.42 1.33 -1.86
CA THR A 32 -1.08 0.87 -2.22
C THR A 32 -0.11 2.04 -2.05
N HIS A 33 0.87 1.88 -1.17
CA HIS A 33 1.99 2.79 -1.02
C HIS A 33 3.14 2.27 -1.86
N MET A 34 3.71 3.13 -2.70
CA MET A 34 4.81 2.77 -3.60
C MET A 34 5.90 3.83 -3.56
N ALA A 35 7.14 3.38 -3.44
CA ALA A 35 8.31 4.22 -3.62
C ALA A 35 8.45 4.69 -5.07
N THR A 36 8.79 5.96 -5.25
CA THR A 36 9.10 6.54 -6.57
C THR A 36 10.61 6.66 -6.83
N SER A 37 11.44 6.36 -5.82
CA SER A 37 12.90 6.32 -5.89
C SER A 37 13.43 5.01 -5.29
N PRO A 38 14.56 4.46 -5.78
CA PRO A 38 15.23 3.33 -5.15
C PRO A 38 15.74 3.64 -3.73
N ASP A 39 16.00 4.91 -3.43
CA ASP A 39 16.50 5.36 -2.11
C ASP A 39 15.40 5.44 -1.05
N THR A 40 14.14 5.24 -1.43
CA THR A 40 13.01 5.27 -0.51
C THR A 40 13.01 4.03 0.37
N VAL A 41 12.89 4.24 1.67
CA VAL A 41 12.80 3.18 2.68
C VAL A 41 11.40 3.16 3.26
N MET A 42 10.77 1.98 3.25
CA MET A 42 9.49 1.75 3.92
C MET A 42 9.71 0.85 5.11
N VAL A 43 9.23 1.25 6.29
CA VAL A 43 9.39 0.50 7.53
C VAL A 43 8.02 0.09 8.04
N ILE A 44 7.81 -1.21 8.25
CA ILE A 44 6.60 -1.75 8.86
C ILE A 44 6.97 -2.17 10.29
N ASN A 45 6.36 -1.55 11.29
CA ASN A 45 6.61 -1.90 12.68
C ASN A 45 5.78 -3.10 13.16
N GLN A 46 6.04 -3.58 14.37
CA GLN A 46 5.29 -4.69 14.99
C GLN A 46 3.77 -4.44 15.08
N ASN A 47 3.36 -3.18 15.17
CA ASN A 47 1.95 -2.79 15.21
C ASN A 47 1.29 -2.80 13.82
N GLY A 48 2.07 -3.09 12.76
CA GLY A 48 1.63 -3.06 11.37
C GLY A 48 1.54 -1.65 10.78
N GLN A 49 2.07 -0.63 11.45
CA GLN A 49 2.06 0.74 10.94
C GLN A 49 3.22 0.93 9.95
N LEU A 50 2.89 1.53 8.81
CA LEU A 50 3.85 1.85 7.76
C LEU A 50 4.41 3.27 7.95
N SER A 51 5.73 3.37 8.06
CA SER A 51 6.48 4.62 7.95
C SER A 51 7.24 4.65 6.63
N THR A 52 7.28 5.80 5.96
CA THR A 52 8.00 5.95 4.69
C THR A 52 8.98 7.10 4.77
N HIS A 53 10.24 6.83 4.44
CA HIS A 53 11.31 7.81 4.39
C HIS A 53 11.77 7.97 2.94
N GLY A 54 11.61 9.19 2.41
CA GLY A 54 11.93 9.51 1.01
C GLY A 54 10.68 9.69 0.13
N PRO A 55 10.87 9.92 -1.17
CA PRO A 55 9.79 10.20 -2.09
C PRO A 55 8.92 8.96 -2.33
N SER A 56 7.61 9.13 -2.17
CA SER A 56 6.65 8.04 -2.32
C SER A 56 5.32 8.54 -2.87
N ARG A 57 4.54 7.59 -3.39
CA ARG A 57 3.20 7.80 -3.92
C ARG A 57 2.24 6.84 -3.23
N THR A 58 1.09 7.36 -2.83
CA THR A 58 -0.02 6.54 -2.31
C THR A 58 -1.12 6.50 -3.37
N GLU A 59 -1.47 5.29 -3.79
CA GLU A 59 -2.63 5.02 -4.62
C GLU A 59 -3.79 4.64 -3.71
N ILE A 60 -4.76 5.54 -3.59
CA ILE A 60 -6.00 5.32 -2.84
C ILE A 60 -7.01 4.70 -3.80
N ARG A 61 -7.25 3.39 -3.67
CA ARG A 61 -8.26 2.72 -4.48
C ARG A 61 -9.62 2.88 -3.83
N GLN A 62 -10.44 3.77 -4.39
CA GLN A 62 -11.86 3.83 -4.05
C GLN A 62 -12.53 2.59 -4.66
N GLN A 63 -13.29 1.84 -3.84
CA GLN A 63 -14.28 0.93 -4.42
C GLN A 63 -15.28 1.81 -5.17
N PRO A 64 -15.65 1.49 -6.42
CA PRO A 64 -16.79 2.13 -7.02
C PRO A 64 -17.96 1.87 -6.09
N ASN A 65 -18.56 2.93 -5.54
CA ASN A 65 -19.83 2.84 -4.85
C ASN A 65 -20.77 2.12 -5.81
N GLU A 66 -21.35 0.98 -5.43
CA GLU A 66 -22.46 0.37 -6.19
C GLU A 66 -23.71 1.25 -6.04
N GLU A 67 -23.64 2.50 -6.50
CA GLU A 67 -24.78 3.39 -6.60
C GLU A 67 -25.35 3.26 -8.02
N THR A 68 -26.30 2.34 -8.13
CA THR A 68 -27.43 2.37 -9.05
C THR A 68 -27.09 2.54 -10.54
N LYS A 69 -26.92 1.41 -11.27
CA LYS A 69 -27.28 1.40 -12.69
C LYS A 69 -28.80 1.62 -12.79
N PRO A 70 -29.32 2.71 -13.39
CA PRO A 70 -30.71 2.74 -13.77
C PRO A 70 -30.89 1.76 -14.94
N THR A 71 -31.57 0.65 -14.68
CA THR A 71 -32.09 -0.22 -15.74
C THR A 71 -33.05 0.62 -16.59
N PRO A 72 -32.87 0.73 -17.92
CA PRO A 72 -33.86 1.42 -18.74
C PRO A 72 -35.15 0.59 -18.75
N SER A 73 -36.21 1.10 -18.13
CA SER A 73 -37.56 0.55 -18.29
C SER A 73 -38.02 0.71 -19.74
N PRO A 74 -38.46 -0.36 -20.43
CA PRO A 74 -39.09 -0.22 -21.73
C PRO A 74 -40.49 0.37 -21.53
N LYS A 75 -40.80 1.47 -22.23
CA LYS A 75 -42.16 2.04 -22.30
C LYS A 75 -42.95 1.37 -23.42
N PRO A 76 -44.15 0.80 -23.15
CA PRO A 76 -45.23 0.74 -24.12
C PRO A 76 -46.02 2.05 -24.19
#